data_AF-A0A3A4W534-F1
#
_entry.id   AF-A0A3A4W534-F1
#
_cell.length_a   1.000
_cell.length_b   1.000
_cell.length_c   1.000
_cell.angle_alpha   90.00
_cell.angle_beta   90.00
_cell.angle_gamma   90.00
#
_symmetry.space_group_name_H-M   'P 1'
#
loop_
_entity.id
_entity.type
_entity.pdbx_description
1 polymer ?
#
loop_
_entity_poly.entity_id
_entity_poly.type
_entity_poly.pdbx_seq_one_letter_code
_entity_poly.pdbx_strand_id
1 'polypeptide(L)' 'MNFGYKTYLFSYHHDGAQWNFEIPAKDAEDAKTRLAKLVYAKLDGELIAKLPATVGFFGWFLTLLRNLIKIRPPA' A
#
# COMPACT_ATOMS: atom_id res chain seq x y z
N MET A 1 2.90 -7.75 -11.54
CA MET A 1 3.72 -8.89 -11.05
C MET A 1 3.12 -9.37 -9.75
N ASN A 2 2.56 -10.59 -9.72
CA ASN A 2 2.02 -11.21 -8.52
C ASN A 2 3.19 -11.85 -7.75
N PHE A 3 3.96 -11.03 -7.02
CA PHE A 3 4.91 -11.56 -6.04
C PHE A 3 4.07 -12.33 -5.02
N GLY A 4 4.33 -13.63 -4.80
CA GLY A 4 3.48 -14.58 -4.05
C GLY A 4 3.24 -14.26 -2.57
N TYR A 5 2.79 -13.05 -2.26
CA TYR A 5 2.37 -12.58 -0.96
C TYR A 5 1.01 -13.20 -0.64
N LYS A 6 0.90 -13.76 0.56
CA LYS A 6 -0.35 -14.22 1.14
C LYS A 6 -0.93 -13.09 2.00
N THR A 7 -2.25 -12.95 1.98
CA THR A 7 -2.95 -12.01 2.85
C THR A 7 -3.13 -12.64 4.21
N TYR A 8 -2.60 -12.00 5.25
CA TYR A 8 -2.77 -12.41 6.64
C TYR A 8 -3.74 -11.46 7.33
N LEU A 9 -4.75 -12.01 8.01
CA LEU A 9 -5.73 -11.27 8.77
C LEU A 9 -5.27 -11.12 10.22
N PHE A 10 -5.35 -9.89 10.74
CA PHE A 10 -5.05 -9.55 12.11
C PHE A 10 -6.29 -9.00 12.79
N SER A 11 -6.51 -9.44 14.03
CA SER A 11 -7.61 -8.99 14.88
C SER A 11 -7.08 -8.27 16.11
N TYR A 12 -7.71 -7.18 16.49
CA TYR A 12 -7.39 -6.45 17.72
C TYR A 12 -8.64 -5.84 18.34
N HIS A 13 -8.60 -5.60 19.64
CA HIS A 13 -9.67 -4.92 20.36
C HIS A 13 -9.31 -3.47 20.57
N HIS A 14 -10.25 -2.58 20.28
CA HIS A 14 -10.12 -1.15 20.53
C HIS A 14 -11.50 -0.55 20.77
N ASP A 15 -11.63 0.22 21.86
CA ASP A 15 -12.87 0.90 22.27
C ASP A 15 -14.09 -0.03 22.40
N GLY A 16 -13.90 -1.19 23.05
CA GLY A 16 -14.97 -2.19 23.25
C GLY A 16 -15.40 -2.94 21.97
N ALA A 17 -14.86 -2.58 20.82
CA ALA A 17 -15.11 -3.25 19.54
C ALA A 17 -13.92 -4.13 19.11
N GLN A 18 -14.23 -5.15 18.30
CA GLN A 18 -13.23 -5.96 17.62
C GLN A 18 -13.03 -5.45 16.19
N TRP A 19 -11.79 -5.16 15.86
CA TRP A 19 -11.37 -4.68 14.54
C TRP A 19 -10.49 -5.70 13.87
N ASN A 20 -10.62 -5.80 12.55
CA ASN A 20 -9.77 -6.67 11.73
C ASN A 20 -9.13 -5.87 10.60
N PHE A 21 -7.89 -6.19 10.27
CA PHE A 21 -7.21 -5.62 9.10
C PHE A 21 -6.28 -6.64 8.46
N GLU A 22 -5.96 -6.41 7.19
CA GLU A 22 -5.21 -7.34 6.35
C GLU A 22 -3.81 -6.81 6.07
N ILE A 23 -2.80 -7.68 6.20
CA ILE A 23 -1.43 -7.39 5.78
C ILE A 23 -1.00 -8.44 4.75
N PRO A 24 -0.68 -8.04 3.50
CA PRO A 24 -0.01 -8.93 2.56
C PRO A 24 1.45 -9.15 3.00
N ALA A 25 1.87 -10.41 3.15
CA ALA A 25 3.22 -10.79 3.58
C ALA A 25 3.69 -12.09 2.90
N LYS A 26 5.00 -12.35 2.83
CA LYS A 26 5.53 -13.52 2.10
C LYS A 26 5.15 -14.82 2.79
N ASP A 27 5.23 -14.79 4.11
CA ASP A 27 4.98 -15.89 5.02
C ASP A 27 4.46 -15.32 6.36
N ALA A 28 4.15 -16.22 7.31
CA ALA A 28 3.59 -15.84 8.59
C ALA A 28 4.59 -15.07 9.48
N GLU A 29 5.89 -15.25 9.28
CA GLU A 29 6.94 -14.60 10.06
C GLU A 29 7.16 -13.15 9.58
N ASP A 30 7.17 -12.92 8.27
CA ASP A 30 7.12 -11.59 7.65
C ASP A 30 5.85 -10.83 8.10
N ALA A 31 4.70 -11.51 8.17
CA ALA A 31 3.45 -10.91 8.64
C ALA A 31 3.57 -10.42 10.10
N LYS A 32 4.13 -11.24 11.00
CA LYS A 32 4.39 -10.85 12.40
C LYS A 32 5.40 -9.70 12.50
N THR A 33 6.45 -9.73 11.69
CA THR A 33 7.47 -8.68 11.65
C THR A 33 6.87 -7.34 11.21
N ARG A 34 5.95 -7.35 10.23
CA ARG A 34 5.22 -6.15 9.81
C ARG A 34 4.26 -5.64 10.88
N LEU A 35 3.55 -6.55 11.57
CA LEU A 35 2.71 -6.18 12.72
C LEU A 35 3.53 -5.47 13.80
N ALA A 36 4.72 -5.97 14.13
CA ALA A 36 5.59 -5.33 15.13
C ALA A 36 6.03 -3.90 14.72
N LYS A 37 6.20 -3.66 13.41
CA LYS A 37 6.55 -2.34 12.88
C LYS A 37 5.36 -1.36 12.89
N LEU A 38 4.11 -1.85 12.84
CA LEU A 38 2.92 -1.00 12.86
C LEU A 38 2.73 -0.24 14.17
N VAL A 39 3.34 -0.69 15.28
CA VAL A 39 3.35 0.07 16.55
C VAL A 39 4.00 1.46 16.37
N TYR A 40 4.92 1.60 15.42
CA TYR A 40 5.58 2.87 15.08
C TYR A 40 4.95 3.57 13.88
N ALA A 41 3.77 3.14 13.44
CA ALA A 41 3.06 3.80 12.35
C ALA A 41 2.63 5.22 12.75
N LYS A 42 2.66 6.13 11.78
CA LYS A 42 2.15 7.49 11.95
C LYS A 42 0.76 7.59 11.34
N LEU A 43 -0.09 8.44 11.91
CA LEU A 43 -1.37 8.79 11.32
C LEU A 43 -1.11 9.80 10.18
N ASP A 44 -1.24 9.35 8.94
CA ASP A 44 -1.04 10.20 7.75
C ASP A 44 -2.30 11.01 7.36
N GLY A 45 -3.42 10.80 8.06
CA GLY A 45 -4.69 11.48 7.85
C GLY A 45 -5.85 10.51 7.60
N GLU A 46 -7.01 11.07 7.22
CA GLU A 46 -8.21 10.31 6.91
C GLU A 46 -8.20 9.80 5.46
N LEU A 47 -8.61 8.55 5.25
CA LEU A 47 -8.80 8.00 3.92
C LEU A 47 -10.10 8.56 3.31
N ILE A 48 -9.99 9.64 2.53
CA ILE A 48 -11.15 10.32 1.91
C ILE A 48 -11.76 9.50 0.76
N ALA A 49 -10.92 8.91 -0.09
CA ALA A 49 -11.37 8.13 -1.25
C ALA A 49 -10.35 7.07 -1.66
N LYS A 50 -10.84 5.88 -2.03
CA LYS A 50 -10.05 4.82 -2.67
C LYS A 50 -10.41 4.77 -4.15
N LEU A 51 -9.55 5.35 -5.00
CA LEU A 51 -9.73 5.29 -6.46
C LEU A 51 -9.11 3.99 -6.99
N PRO A 52 -9.90 3.03 -7.50
CA PRO A 52 -9.36 1.84 -8.15
C PRO A 52 -8.76 2.22 -9.50
N ALA A 53 -7.47 2.53 -9.52
CA ALA A 53 -6.76 2.82 -10.75
C ALA A 53 -6.39 1.51 -11.46
N THR A 54 -7.18 1.11 -12.47
CA THR A 54 -6.72 0.12 -13.45
C THR A 54 -5.75 0.83 -14.39
N VAL A 55 -4.49 0.91 -14.00
CA VAL A 55 -3.44 1.46 -14.87
C VAL A 55 -3.12 0.41 -15.93
N GLY A 56 -3.89 0.38 -17.02
CA GLY A 56 -3.55 -0.40 -18.20
C GLY A 56 -2.23 0.08 -18.83
N PHE A 57 -1.73 -0.64 -19.83
CA PHE A 57 -0.49 -0.30 -20.56
C PHE A 57 -0.40 1.18 -20.96
N PHE A 58 -1.51 1.76 -21.42
CA PHE A 58 -1.59 3.18 -21.80
C PHE A 58 -1.41 4.14 -20.62
N GLY A 59 -1.87 3.81 -19.42
CA GLY A 59 -1.67 4.64 -18.24
C GLY A 59 -0.20 4.71 -17.84
N TRP A 60 0.52 3.59 -17.91
CA TRP A 60 1.97 3.54 -17.70
C TRP A 60 2.74 4.26 -18.82
N PHE A 61 2.33 4.09 -20.07
CA PHE A 61 2.96 4.77 -21.21
C PHE A 61 2.81 6.29 -21.12
N LEU A 62 1.63 6.78 -20.73
CA LEU A 62 1.37 8.20 -20.55
C LEU A 62 2.14 8.79 -19.36
N THR A 63 2.30 8.05 -18.25
CA THR A 63 3.13 8.54 -17.13
C THR A 63 4.62 8.55 -17.47
N LEU A 64 5.10 7.58 -18.26
CA LEU A 64 6.46 7.62 -18.83
C LEU A 64 6.68 8.81 -19.74
N LEU A 65 5.77 9.04 -20.71
CA LEU A 65 5.85 10.21 -21.58
C LEU A 65 5.81 11.51 -20.79
N ARG A 66 4.92 11.61 -19.79
CA ARG A 66 4.83 12.80 -18.93
C ARG A 66 6.11 13.02 -18.11
N ASN A 67 6.74 11.98 -17.60
CA ASN A 67 8.01 12.08 -16.88
C ASN A 67 9.16 12.46 -17.83
N LEU A 68 9.20 11.92 -19.04
CA LEU A 68 10.19 12.29 -20.07
C LEU A 68 10.06 13.76 -20.49
N ILE A 69 8.84 14.27 -20.65
CA ILE A 69 8.57 15.68 -20.97
C ILE A 69 8.91 16.60 -19.78
N LYS A 70 8.75 16.12 -18.54
CA LYS A 70 9.05 16.89 -17.33
C LYS A 70 10.56 16.96 -17.01
N ILE A 71 11.40 16.14 -17.63
CA ILE A 71 12.86 16.28 -17.59
C ILE A 71 13.27 17.34 -18.64
N ARG A 72 12.96 18.60 -18.38
CA ARG A 72 13.74 19.73 -18.93
C ARG A 72 14.49 20.36 -17.77
N PRO A 73 15.77 20.02 -17.55
CA PRO A 73 16.58 20.79 -16.62
C PRO A 73 16.65 22.24 -17.12
N PRO A 74 16.51 23.26 -16.25
CA PRO A 74 16.86 24.62 -16.64
C PRO A 74 18.37 24.66 -16.89
N ALA A 75 18.76 25.10 -18.10
CA ALA A 75 20.09 25.60 -18.41
C ALA A 75 20.01 27.11 -18.53
#